data_AF-A0AAD7GFD4-F1
#
_entry.id   AF-A0AAD7GFD4-F1
#
_cell.length_a   1.000
_cell.length_b   1.000
_cell.length_c   1.000
_cell.angle_alpha   90.00
_cell.angle_beta   90.00
_cell.angle_gamma   90.00
#
_symmetry.space_group_name_H-M   'P 1'
#
loop_
_entity.id
_entity.type
_entity.pdbx_description
1 polymer ?
#
loop_
_entity_poly.entity_id
_entity_poly.type
_entity_poly.pdbx_seq_one_letter_code
_entity_poly.pdbx_strand_id
1 'polypeptide(L)'
;MGETEDETHLTFTPWTMYQGKPVLVQTSNFGGAQGTVFNDSQDASNFPNSDPGLMIDPQRPIKQMQFGAGWCVDAITTTYRMSDGTTKVIQRGSSVPSSSPNIKTVTLNDNEIVSQICGFAGNYAYYQKSLLIQVLLVITDTVTGAVRTAGPFGGGNGIGGGTFFSVSNPLCLAGFQTAGSDQIGISGLSIIKSNNSE
;
A
#
# COMPACT_ATOMS: atom_id res chain seq x y z
N MET A 1 52.73 4.08 -45.21
CA MET A 1 51.87 4.51 -44.09
C MET A 1 50.45 4.51 -44.60
N GLY A 2 49.71 3.45 -44.31
CA GLY A 2 48.27 3.38 -44.55
C GLY A 2 47.65 3.00 -43.22
N GLU A 3 47.02 3.98 -42.56
CA GLU A 3 46.27 3.73 -41.33
C GLU A 3 44.97 3.04 -41.71
N THR A 4 44.76 1.85 -41.18
CA THR A 4 43.49 1.13 -41.24
C THR A 4 42.63 1.66 -40.10
N GLU A 5 41.58 2.43 -40.43
CA GLU A 5 40.54 2.79 -39.47
C GLU A 5 39.68 1.55 -39.18
N ASP A 6 39.73 1.12 -37.92
CA ASP A 6 38.91 0.04 -37.36
C ASP A 6 37.54 0.63 -36.99
N GLU A 7 36.59 0.58 -37.92
CA GLU A 7 35.19 0.91 -37.66
C GLU A 7 34.57 -0.18 -36.77
N THR A 8 34.71 0.00 -35.46
CA THR A 8 33.94 -0.75 -34.48
C THR A 8 32.46 -0.42 -34.64
N HIS A 9 31.74 -1.28 -35.36
CA HIS A 9 30.28 -1.29 -35.42
C HIS A 9 29.74 -1.50 -33.99
N LEU A 10 29.41 -0.41 -33.30
CA LEU A 10 28.61 -0.44 -32.08
C LEU A 10 27.22 -0.94 -32.46
N THR A 11 26.98 -2.23 -32.24
CA THR A 11 25.64 -2.80 -32.27
C THR A 11 24.84 -2.19 -31.12
N PHE A 12 24.03 -1.19 -31.44
CA PHE A 12 22.97 -0.73 -30.55
C PHE A 12 22.04 -1.92 -30.28
N THR A 13 22.18 -2.53 -29.11
CA THR A 13 21.13 -3.36 -28.57
C THR A 13 19.91 -2.45 -28.41
N PRO A 14 18.76 -2.75 -29.03
CA PRO A 14 17.59 -1.93 -28.84
C PRO A 14 17.31 -1.94 -27.35
N TRP A 15 17.14 -0.75 -26.76
CA TRP A 15 16.55 -0.62 -25.43
C TRP A 15 15.30 -1.48 -25.45
N THR A 16 15.34 -2.61 -24.75
CA THR A 16 14.13 -3.38 -24.50
C THR A 16 13.24 -2.42 -23.73
N MET A 17 12.39 -1.69 -24.44
CA MET A 17 11.42 -0.83 -23.79
C MET A 17 10.71 -1.71 -22.78
N TYR A 18 10.46 -1.14 -21.61
CA TYR A 18 9.61 -1.66 -20.54
C TYR A 18 8.15 -1.87 -21.02
N GLN A 19 7.92 -2.32 -22.26
CA GLN A 19 6.63 -2.61 -22.85
C GLN A 19 6.04 -3.84 -22.16
N GLY A 20 4.85 -3.66 -21.59
CA GLY A 20 4.08 -4.71 -20.93
C GLY A 20 4.17 -4.75 -19.40
N LYS A 21 4.98 -3.89 -18.76
CA LYS A 21 4.93 -3.75 -17.29
C LYS A 21 3.88 -2.70 -16.90
N PRO A 22 3.02 -2.96 -15.89
CA PRO A 22 2.05 -1.99 -15.43
C PRO A 22 2.78 -0.73 -14.94
N VAL A 23 2.31 0.45 -15.34
CA VAL A 23 2.84 1.69 -14.76
C VAL A 23 2.21 1.84 -13.39
N LEU A 24 3.05 1.82 -12.36
CA LEU A 24 2.61 2.02 -11.00
C LEU A 24 2.55 3.52 -10.71
N VAL A 25 1.40 3.97 -10.22
CA VAL A 25 1.18 5.33 -9.74
C VAL A 25 1.08 5.29 -8.23
N GLN A 26 1.94 6.07 -7.56
CA GLN A 26 1.77 6.35 -6.14
C GLN A 26 0.94 7.62 -5.98
N THR A 27 -0.11 7.57 -5.15
CA THR A 27 -0.87 8.78 -4.81
C THR A 27 -0.02 9.77 -4.01
N SER A 28 -0.51 11.01 -3.90
CA SER A 28 -0.03 11.92 -2.85
C SER A 28 -0.18 11.27 -1.47
N ASN A 29 0.69 11.65 -0.54
CA ASN A 29 0.62 11.21 0.83
C ASN A 29 -0.54 11.88 1.58
N PHE A 30 -1.40 11.08 2.20
CA PHE A 30 -2.50 11.52 3.06
C PHE A 30 -2.03 11.54 4.51
N GLY A 31 -2.14 12.69 5.19
CA GLY A 31 -1.66 12.87 6.56
C GLY A 31 -0.30 13.55 6.62
N GLY A 32 0.59 13.06 7.46
CA GLY A 32 1.91 13.61 7.74
C GLY A 32 3.05 12.88 7.02
N ALA A 33 4.24 13.47 7.04
CA ALA A 33 5.47 12.89 6.49
C ALA A 33 6.53 12.63 7.57
N GLN A 34 6.10 12.48 8.83
CA GLN A 34 7.00 12.28 9.97
C GLN A 34 7.43 10.81 10.08
N GLY A 35 8.67 10.59 10.50
CA GLY A 35 9.21 9.24 10.75
C GLY A 35 9.88 8.63 9.52
N THR A 36 9.83 7.31 9.41
CA THR A 36 10.50 6.55 8.37
C THR A 36 9.57 6.30 7.20
N VAL A 37 10.07 6.51 5.98
CA VAL A 37 9.35 6.16 4.76
C VAL A 37 9.20 4.64 4.65
N PHE A 38 8.09 4.19 4.11
CA PHE A 38 7.87 2.80 3.76
C PHE A 38 7.26 2.66 2.37
N ASN A 39 7.56 1.53 1.73
CA ASN A 39 7.01 1.18 0.43
C ASN A 39 6.87 -0.35 0.33
N ASP A 40 5.62 -0.84 0.34
CA ASP A 40 5.35 -2.28 0.33
C ASP A 40 5.67 -2.91 -1.02
N SER A 41 5.66 -2.16 -2.13
CA SER A 41 6.13 -2.71 -3.42
C SER A 41 7.62 -3.05 -3.35
N GLN A 42 8.43 -2.20 -2.75
CA GLN A 42 9.86 -2.45 -2.56
C GLN A 42 10.10 -3.58 -1.55
N ASP A 43 9.39 -3.57 -0.43
CA ASP A 43 9.61 -4.54 0.64
C ASP A 43 9.00 -5.94 0.35
N ALA A 44 8.00 -6.01 -0.54
CA ALA A 44 7.42 -7.27 -0.99
C ALA A 44 8.21 -7.91 -2.13
N SER A 45 8.61 -7.10 -3.12
CA SER A 45 9.19 -7.61 -4.36
C SER A 45 10.58 -7.12 -4.68
N ASN A 46 11.27 -6.29 -3.88
CA ASN A 46 12.53 -5.63 -4.23
C ASN A 46 12.47 -4.81 -5.54
N PHE A 47 11.28 -4.33 -5.93
CA PHE A 47 11.09 -3.48 -7.10
C PHE A 47 11.91 -2.17 -7.00
N PRO A 48 12.50 -1.63 -8.09
CA PRO A 48 12.48 -2.12 -9.48
C PRO A 48 13.56 -3.15 -9.82
N ASN A 49 14.36 -3.59 -8.84
CA ASN A 49 15.59 -4.37 -9.06
C ASN A 49 15.38 -5.89 -9.08
N SER A 50 14.15 -6.37 -9.16
CA SER A 50 13.80 -7.77 -8.96
C SER A 50 13.35 -8.52 -10.18
N ASP A 51 13.48 -9.84 -10.07
CA ASP A 51 12.93 -10.84 -10.96
C ASP A 51 11.48 -10.47 -11.34
N PRO A 52 11.19 -10.25 -12.64
CA PRO A 52 9.85 -9.88 -13.09
C PRO A 52 8.76 -10.89 -12.68
N GLY A 53 9.12 -12.12 -12.27
CA GLY A 53 8.19 -13.14 -11.80
C GLY A 53 7.71 -13.01 -10.35
N LEU A 54 8.34 -12.18 -9.50
CA LEU A 54 8.05 -12.05 -8.07
C LEU A 54 7.42 -10.69 -7.74
N MET A 55 6.33 -10.34 -8.40
CA MET A 55 5.58 -9.10 -8.16
C MET A 55 4.37 -9.36 -7.25
N ILE A 56 3.84 -8.31 -6.63
CA ILE A 56 2.49 -8.38 -6.04
C ILE A 56 1.51 -8.67 -7.18
N ASP A 57 0.57 -9.59 -6.96
CA ASP A 57 -0.45 -9.96 -7.94
C ASP A 57 -1.26 -8.71 -8.35
N PRO A 58 -1.19 -8.27 -9.62
CA PRO A 58 -1.86 -7.06 -10.07
C PRO A 58 -3.38 -7.19 -10.18
N GLN A 59 -3.92 -8.43 -10.18
CA GLN A 59 -5.36 -8.68 -10.28
C GLN A 59 -6.00 -8.81 -8.90
N ARG A 60 -5.33 -9.48 -7.95
CA ARG A 60 -5.87 -9.74 -6.60
C ARG A 60 -4.83 -9.50 -5.49
N PRO A 61 -4.28 -8.28 -5.39
CA PRO A 61 -3.07 -8.01 -4.62
C PRO A 61 -3.19 -8.32 -3.13
N ILE A 62 -4.37 -8.10 -2.53
CA ILE A 62 -4.56 -8.14 -1.08
C ILE A 62 -5.42 -9.36 -0.71
N LYS A 63 -4.87 -10.26 0.12
CA LYS A 63 -5.58 -11.42 0.69
C LYS A 63 -6.22 -11.11 2.03
N GLN A 64 -5.53 -10.31 2.85
CA GLN A 64 -5.97 -9.96 4.18
C GLN A 64 -5.36 -8.63 4.61
N MET A 65 -6.13 -7.84 5.34
CA MET A 65 -5.62 -6.67 6.06
C MET A 65 -6.01 -6.76 7.53
N GLN A 66 -5.06 -6.48 8.41
CA GLN A 66 -5.28 -6.38 9.84
C GLN A 66 -4.98 -4.94 10.27
N PHE A 67 -5.92 -4.35 11.00
CA PHE A 67 -5.82 -2.98 11.50
C PHE A 67 -5.71 -3.01 13.01
N GLY A 68 -4.63 -2.47 13.55
CA GLY A 68 -4.56 -2.06 14.94
C GLY A 68 -5.00 -0.60 15.02
N ALA A 69 -6.13 -0.32 15.66
CA ALA A 69 -6.65 1.04 15.68
C ALA A 69 -7.45 1.34 16.95
N GLY A 70 -7.24 2.54 17.50
CA GLY A 70 -8.08 3.14 18.54
C GLY A 70 -8.63 4.47 18.08
N TRP A 71 -8.04 5.55 18.60
CA TRP A 71 -8.37 6.93 18.20
C TRP A 71 -7.89 7.27 16.79
N CYS A 72 -6.74 6.71 16.40
CA CYS A 72 -6.19 6.74 15.05
C CYS A 72 -5.84 5.32 14.57
N VAL A 73 -5.32 5.19 13.35
CA VAL A 73 -4.80 3.93 12.83
C VAL A 73 -3.35 3.76 13.29
N ASP A 74 -3.14 2.84 14.23
CA ASP A 74 -1.86 2.60 14.85
C ASP A 74 -1.00 1.64 14.03
N ALA A 75 -1.61 0.65 13.39
CA ALA A 75 -0.90 -0.30 12.55
C ALA A 75 -1.77 -0.87 11.45
N ILE A 76 -1.11 -1.24 10.35
CA ILE A 76 -1.70 -2.02 9.26
C ILE A 76 -0.76 -3.16 8.94
N THR A 77 -1.25 -4.39 9.05
CA THR A 77 -0.55 -5.58 8.55
C THR A 77 -1.29 -6.09 7.32
N THR A 78 -0.61 -6.11 6.18
CA THR A 78 -1.18 -6.56 4.91
C THR A 78 -0.56 -7.89 4.51
N THR A 79 -1.41 -8.85 4.15
CA THR A 79 -1.00 -10.08 3.48
C THR A 79 -1.26 -9.92 1.99
N TYR A 80 -0.19 -9.78 1.23
CA TYR A 80 -0.22 -9.68 -0.22
C TYR A 80 -0.22 -11.05 -0.87
N ARG A 81 -0.95 -11.19 -1.99
CA ARG A 81 -0.76 -12.28 -2.96
C ARG A 81 0.36 -11.89 -3.90
N MET A 82 1.25 -12.83 -4.19
CA MET A 82 2.36 -12.65 -5.12
C MET A 82 2.03 -13.35 -6.45
N SER A 83 2.63 -12.91 -7.55
CA SER A 83 2.41 -13.45 -8.90
C SER A 83 2.86 -14.90 -9.07
N ASP A 84 3.73 -15.39 -8.19
CA ASP A 84 4.16 -16.80 -8.13
C ASP A 84 3.19 -17.69 -7.33
N GLY A 85 2.07 -17.14 -6.87
CA GLY A 85 1.06 -17.83 -6.06
C GLY A 85 1.37 -17.88 -4.56
N THR A 86 2.53 -17.35 -4.11
CA THR A 86 2.86 -17.25 -2.68
C THR A 86 2.21 -16.04 -2.03
N THR A 87 2.46 -15.83 -0.73
CA THR A 87 2.00 -14.65 0.00
C THR A 87 3.13 -13.97 0.77
N LYS A 88 3.08 -12.65 0.85
CA LYS A 88 3.99 -11.84 1.67
C LYS A 88 3.22 -11.08 2.74
N VAL A 89 3.68 -11.14 3.99
CA VAL A 89 3.10 -10.37 5.10
C VAL A 89 4.01 -9.19 5.42
N ILE A 90 3.44 -7.99 5.46
CA ILE A 90 4.16 -6.75 5.80
C ILE A 90 3.35 -5.99 6.85
N GLN A 91 4.02 -5.55 7.92
CA GLN A 91 3.43 -4.73 8.98
C GLN A 91 4.00 -3.31 8.92
N ARG A 92 3.11 -2.32 9.02
CA ARG A 92 3.41 -0.89 9.10
C ARG A 92 2.77 -0.27 10.34
N GLY A 93 3.35 0.82 10.81
CA GLY A 93 2.96 1.50 12.03
C GLY A 93 3.56 0.85 13.27
N SER A 94 2.84 0.94 14.38
CA SER A 94 3.27 0.46 15.68
C SER A 94 3.26 -1.06 15.77
N SER A 95 4.09 -1.61 16.66
CA SER A 95 3.97 -3.01 17.06
C SER A 95 2.69 -3.19 17.88
N VAL A 96 1.74 -3.97 17.37
CA VAL A 96 0.51 -4.29 18.10
C VAL A 96 0.55 -5.75 18.54
N PRO A 97 0.43 -6.05 19.85
CA PRO A 97 0.36 -7.43 20.32
C PRO A 97 -0.82 -8.14 19.66
N SER A 98 -0.63 -9.38 19.21
CA SER A 98 -1.66 -10.17 18.53
C SER A 98 -2.93 -10.40 19.36
N SER A 99 -2.85 -10.26 20.69
CA SER A 99 -3.96 -10.35 21.64
C SER A 99 -4.71 -9.02 21.89
N SER A 100 -4.30 -7.92 21.25
CA SER A 100 -4.91 -6.61 21.47
C SER A 100 -6.38 -6.61 21.01
N PRO A 101 -7.33 -6.15 21.85
CA PRO A 101 -8.75 -6.07 21.47
C PRO A 101 -9.03 -5.05 20.36
N ASN A 102 -8.05 -4.16 20.10
CA ASN A 102 -8.09 -3.10 19.10
C ASN A 102 -7.62 -3.59 17.71
N ILE A 103 -7.32 -4.88 17.57
CA ILE A 103 -7.02 -5.50 16.29
C ILE A 103 -8.32 -5.95 15.61
N LYS A 104 -8.51 -5.55 14.36
CA LYS A 104 -9.56 -6.04 13.47
C LYS A 104 -8.95 -6.61 12.20
N THR A 105 -9.34 -7.83 11.85
CA THR A 105 -8.88 -8.52 10.64
C THR A 105 -9.98 -8.53 9.59
N VAL A 106 -9.62 -8.20 8.36
CA VAL A 106 -10.45 -8.29 7.16
C VAL A 106 -9.82 -9.31 6.24
N THR A 107 -10.44 -10.48 6.13
CA THR A 107 -10.05 -11.52 5.18
C THR A 107 -10.89 -11.38 3.91
N LEU A 108 -10.24 -11.50 2.76
CA LEU A 108 -10.89 -11.51 1.45
C LEU A 108 -10.97 -12.96 0.97
N ASN A 109 -12.13 -13.37 0.48
CA ASN A 109 -12.23 -14.65 -0.23
C ASN A 109 -11.54 -14.56 -1.61
N ASP A 110 -11.50 -15.66 -2.36
CA ASP A 110 -10.78 -15.71 -3.64
C ASP A 110 -11.41 -14.85 -4.74
N ASN A 111 -12.70 -14.51 -4.63
CA ASN A 111 -13.42 -13.63 -5.57
C ASN A 111 -13.39 -12.16 -5.15
N GLU A 112 -13.00 -11.85 -3.92
CA GLU A 112 -13.02 -10.49 -3.38
C GLU A 112 -11.73 -9.73 -3.66
N ILE A 113 -11.87 -8.45 -4.01
CA ILE A 113 -10.80 -7.47 -4.08
C ILE A 113 -11.13 -6.25 -3.23
N VAL A 114 -10.10 -5.57 -2.71
CA VAL A 114 -10.28 -4.21 -2.19
C VAL A 114 -10.36 -3.29 -3.40
N SER A 115 -11.56 -2.81 -3.75
CA SER A 115 -11.76 -1.91 -4.89
C SER A 115 -11.48 -0.46 -4.53
N GLN A 116 -11.59 -0.09 -3.25
CA GLN A 116 -11.29 1.26 -2.77
C GLN A 116 -10.78 1.25 -1.33
N ILE A 117 -9.82 2.14 -1.06
CA ILE A 117 -9.41 2.53 0.29
C ILE A 117 -9.75 4.01 0.46
N CYS A 118 -10.54 4.34 1.46
CA CYS A 118 -10.90 5.71 1.78
C CYS A 118 -10.82 5.95 3.29
N GLY A 119 -10.92 7.21 3.71
CA GLY A 119 -10.85 7.54 5.12
C GLY A 119 -10.47 8.99 5.36
N PHE A 120 -9.91 9.26 6.54
CA PHE A 120 -9.51 10.59 6.97
C PHE A 120 -8.06 10.57 7.43
N ALA A 121 -7.30 11.59 7.02
CA ALA A 121 -5.93 11.80 7.46
C ALA A 121 -5.63 13.30 7.59
N GLY A 122 -4.80 13.68 8.55
CA GLY A 122 -4.47 15.08 8.81
C GLY A 122 -4.12 15.34 10.26
N ASN A 123 -4.08 16.61 10.65
CA ASN A 123 -3.74 16.99 12.02
C ASN A 123 -4.78 16.44 13.02
N TYR A 124 -4.30 15.71 14.01
CA TYR A 124 -5.08 15.18 15.11
C TYR A 124 -4.82 16.03 16.36
N ALA A 125 -5.84 16.76 16.82
CA ALA A 125 -5.69 17.81 17.82
C ALA A 125 -5.05 17.35 19.15
N TYR A 126 -5.41 16.15 19.64
CA TYR A 126 -4.87 15.63 20.89
C TYR A 126 -3.37 15.33 20.82
N TYR A 127 -2.91 14.70 19.72
CA TYR A 127 -1.51 14.36 19.52
C TYR A 127 -0.70 15.51 18.92
N GLN A 128 -1.37 16.56 18.42
CA GLN A 128 -0.77 17.69 17.70
C GLN A 128 0.11 17.23 16.52
N LYS A 129 -0.23 16.10 15.89
CA LYS A 129 0.51 15.46 14.80
C LYS A 129 -0.42 15.17 13.63
N SER A 130 0.13 15.15 12.42
CA SER A 130 -0.61 14.73 11.23
C SER A 130 -0.52 13.21 11.10
N LEU A 131 -1.67 12.53 11.08
CA LEU A 131 -1.80 11.07 11.21
C LEU A 131 -2.80 10.49 10.22
N LEU A 132 -2.73 9.19 10.00
CA LEU A 132 -3.83 8.40 9.46
C LEU A 132 -4.88 8.17 10.55
N ILE A 133 -6.03 8.84 10.43
CA ILE A 133 -7.03 8.90 11.50
C ILE A 133 -8.03 7.75 11.36
N GLN A 134 -8.50 7.53 10.14
CA GLN A 134 -9.51 6.53 9.86
C GLN A 134 -9.30 5.88 8.49
N VAL A 135 -9.59 4.58 8.39
CA VAL A 135 -9.60 3.82 7.12
C VAL A 135 -10.89 3.02 6.99
N LEU A 136 -11.48 3.03 5.81
CA LEU A 136 -12.57 2.17 5.37
C LEU A 136 -12.17 1.48 4.07
N LEU A 137 -12.47 0.19 3.99
CA LEU A 137 -12.29 -0.60 2.78
C LEU A 137 -13.63 -0.77 2.09
N VAL A 138 -13.65 -0.57 0.77
CA VAL A 138 -14.72 -1.04 -0.10
C VAL A 138 -14.21 -2.31 -0.78
N ILE A 139 -14.98 -3.38 -0.67
CA ILE A 139 -14.63 -4.71 -1.12
C ILE A 139 -15.68 -5.16 -2.12
N THR A 140 -15.23 -5.61 -3.28
CA THR A 140 -16.09 -6.07 -4.37
C THR A 140 -15.82 -7.53 -4.65
N ASP A 141 -16.88 -8.34 -4.67
CA ASP A 141 -16.83 -9.70 -5.20
C ASP A 141 -16.87 -9.62 -6.74
N THR A 142 -15.78 -10.04 -7.37
CA THR A 142 -15.55 -9.93 -8.83
C THR A 142 -16.39 -10.89 -9.66
N VAL A 143 -17.07 -11.86 -9.04
CA VAL A 143 -17.94 -12.82 -9.73
C VAL A 143 -19.40 -12.36 -9.70
N THR A 144 -19.85 -11.88 -8.56
CA THR A 144 -21.27 -11.49 -8.34
C THR A 144 -21.51 -9.99 -8.48
N GLY A 145 -20.46 -9.17 -8.43
CA GLY A 145 -20.55 -7.71 -8.35
C GLY A 145 -21.04 -7.20 -6.98
N ALA A 146 -21.21 -8.08 -5.98
CA ALA A 146 -21.62 -7.68 -4.65
C ALA A 146 -20.56 -6.80 -3.98
N VAL A 147 -21.00 -5.73 -3.30
CA VAL A 147 -20.13 -4.80 -2.60
C VAL A 147 -20.39 -4.87 -1.11
N ARG A 148 -19.32 -4.91 -0.31
CA ARG A 148 -19.37 -4.74 1.14
C ARG A 148 -18.30 -3.76 1.60
N THR A 149 -18.49 -3.20 2.78
CA THR A 149 -17.50 -2.35 3.44
C THR A 149 -16.91 -3.03 4.66
N ALA A 150 -15.66 -2.70 4.99
CA ALA A 150 -15.03 -3.07 6.26
C ALA A 150 -14.41 -1.84 6.92
N GLY A 151 -14.73 -1.63 8.20
CA GLY A 151 -14.39 -0.43 8.94
C GLY A 151 -15.63 0.45 9.21
N PRO A 152 -15.43 1.73 9.57
CA PRO A 152 -14.13 2.38 9.68
C PRO A 152 -13.24 1.81 10.80
N PHE A 153 -11.94 1.80 10.57
CA PHE A 153 -10.90 1.51 11.56
C PHE A 153 -10.26 2.82 12.00
N GLY A 154 -10.13 3.05 13.31
CA GLY A 154 -9.70 4.34 13.86
C GLY A 154 -10.88 5.30 14.09
N GLY A 155 -10.61 6.50 14.58
CA GLY A 155 -11.63 7.50 14.92
C GLY A 155 -12.49 7.15 16.14
N GLY A 156 -12.01 6.26 17.03
CA GLY A 156 -12.80 5.70 18.13
C GLY A 156 -13.32 6.70 19.18
N ASN A 157 -12.87 7.95 19.18
CA ASN A 157 -13.41 9.01 20.05
C ASN A 157 -14.49 9.87 19.37
N GLY A 158 -14.88 9.56 18.12
CA GLY A 158 -15.90 10.29 17.37
C GLY A 158 -15.48 11.68 16.90
N ILE A 159 -14.21 12.08 17.11
CA ILE A 159 -13.69 13.35 16.61
C ILE A 159 -13.23 13.13 15.17
N GLY A 160 -14.07 13.54 14.22
CA GLY A 160 -13.75 13.58 12.79
C GLY A 160 -12.72 14.67 12.50
N GLY A 161 -11.44 14.35 12.69
CA GLY A 161 -10.33 15.20 12.28
C GLY A 161 -9.84 14.85 10.86
N GLY A 162 -9.18 15.80 10.22
CA GLY A 162 -8.44 15.59 8.97
C GLY A 162 -9.25 15.78 7.68
N THR A 163 -8.58 15.50 6.57
CA THR A 163 -9.11 15.61 5.21
C THR A 163 -9.50 14.22 4.72
N PHE A 164 -10.66 14.13 4.08
CA PHE A 164 -11.09 12.91 3.42
C PHE A 164 -10.15 12.56 2.27
N PHE A 165 -9.84 11.27 2.13
CA PHE A 165 -9.17 10.73 0.95
C PHE A 165 -9.91 9.50 0.45
N SER A 166 -9.75 9.22 -0.85
CA SER A 166 -10.29 8.02 -1.47
C SER A 166 -9.44 7.62 -2.67
N VAL A 167 -9.08 6.34 -2.73
CA VAL A 167 -8.24 5.77 -3.79
C VAL A 167 -8.83 4.46 -4.26
N SER A 168 -9.13 4.37 -5.56
CA SER A 168 -9.56 3.14 -6.21
C SER A 168 -8.38 2.25 -6.63
N ASN A 169 -8.64 0.95 -6.73
CA ASN A 169 -7.75 -0.08 -7.27
C ASN A 169 -6.36 -0.10 -6.59
N PRO A 170 -6.30 -0.18 -5.25
CA PRO A 170 -5.05 -0.27 -4.51
C PRO A 170 -4.27 -1.54 -4.89
N LEU A 171 -2.99 -1.40 -5.20
CA LEU A 171 -2.06 -2.52 -5.33
C LEU A 171 -1.35 -2.79 -4.01
N CYS A 172 -0.74 -1.76 -3.43
CA CYS A 172 -0.07 -1.88 -2.14
C CYS A 172 0.11 -0.52 -1.45
N LEU A 173 0.59 -0.56 -0.21
CA LEU A 173 0.73 0.63 0.62
C LEU A 173 2.14 1.23 0.52
N ALA A 174 2.20 2.54 0.69
CA ALA A 174 3.44 3.30 0.91
C ALA A 174 3.14 4.45 1.88
N GLY A 175 4.15 5.18 2.32
CA GLY A 175 3.93 6.37 3.15
C GLY A 175 4.96 6.52 4.25
N PHE A 176 4.51 6.99 5.40
CA PHE A 176 5.36 7.32 6.54
C PHE A 176 4.82 6.70 7.83
N GLN A 177 5.73 6.19 8.65
CA GLN A 177 5.41 5.60 9.95
C GLN A 177 6.37 6.11 11.01
N THR A 178 5.88 6.31 12.23
CA THR A 178 6.73 6.61 13.37
C THR A 178 6.97 5.34 14.18
N ALA A 179 8.19 4.82 14.15
CA ALA A 179 8.63 3.77 15.08
C ALA A 179 9.11 4.40 16.40
N GLY A 180 8.78 3.81 17.55
CA GLY A 180 9.28 4.26 18.85
C GLY A 180 8.30 4.11 20.03
N SER A 181 8.71 4.59 21.20
CA SER A 181 7.96 4.51 22.48
C SER A 181 6.61 5.22 22.46
N ASP A 182 6.45 6.21 21.58
CA ASP A 182 5.24 7.05 21.54
C ASP A 182 4.08 6.37 20.80
N GLN A 183 4.32 5.27 20.08
CA GLN A 183 3.31 4.45 19.37
C GLN A 183 2.25 5.24 18.57
N ILE A 184 2.59 6.39 17.99
CA ILE A 184 1.61 7.23 17.26
C ILE A 184 1.50 6.84 15.79
N GLY A 185 1.40 5.53 15.57
CA GLY A 185 0.85 4.93 14.37
C GLY A 185 1.48 5.25 13.01
N ILE A 186 0.62 5.20 11.99
CA ILE A 186 0.93 5.60 10.62
C ILE A 186 0.73 7.12 10.51
N SER A 187 1.82 7.84 10.27
CA SER A 187 1.77 9.30 10.14
C SER A 187 1.19 9.71 8.79
N GLY A 188 1.52 8.98 7.72
CA GLY A 188 0.98 9.22 6.39
C GLY A 188 0.81 7.96 5.56
N LEU A 189 -0.22 7.95 4.74
CA LEU A 189 -0.53 6.86 3.82
C LEU A 189 -0.51 7.36 2.39
N SER A 190 0.22 6.66 1.54
CA SER A 190 0.12 6.74 0.09
C SER A 190 -0.30 5.37 -0.43
N ILE A 191 -1.02 5.34 -1.55
CA ILE A 191 -1.43 4.08 -2.18
C ILE A 191 -0.71 3.97 -3.51
N ILE A 192 -0.05 2.83 -3.73
CA ILE A 192 0.45 2.46 -5.04
C ILE A 192 -0.67 1.72 -5.75
N LYS A 193 -0.98 2.12 -6.98
CA LYS A 193 -2.02 1.54 -7.82
C LYS A 193 -1.51 1.32 -9.24
N SER A 194 -2.09 0.36 -9.94
CA SER A 194 -1.87 0.21 -11.38
C SER A 194 -2.61 1.32 -12.13
N ASN A 195 -2.00 1.83 -13.20
CA ASN A 195 -2.64 2.75 -14.13
C ASN A 195 -3.49 2.05 -15.19
N ASN A 196 -3.55 0.72 -15.20
CA ASN A 196 -4.39 -0.01 -16.14
C ASN A 196 -5.84 0.37 -15.84
N SER A 197 -6.42 1.19 -16.72
CA SER A 197 -7.86 1.30 -16.84
C SER A 197 -8.41 -0.10 -17.12
N GLU A 198 -9.47 -0.47 -16.41
CA GLU A 198 -10.31 -1.60 -16.79
C GLU A 198 -10.73 -1.51 -18.26
#